data_AF-A0A849DWN0-F1
#
_entry.id   AF-A0A849DWN0-F1
#
_cell.length_a   1.000
_cell.length_b   1.000
_cell.length_c   1.000
_cell.angle_alpha   90.00
_cell.angle_beta   90.00
_cell.angle_gamma   90.00
#
_symmetry.space_group_name_H-M   'P 1'
#
loop_
_entity.id
_entity.type
_entity.pdbx_description
1 polymer ?
#
loop_
_entity_poly.entity_id
_entity_poly.type
_entity_poly.pdbx_seq_one_letter_code
_entity_poly.pdbx_strand_id
1 'polypeptide(L)'
;MTSFANLNDWRVVNDGVMGGVSRSELELADGDTLVFRGVVSLENNGGFASVRHDLESLALSRKDGIMLRVKGDGKRCQLRLRTSGRFDGMAYKADFQTVQGQW
;
A
#
# COMPACT_ATOMS: atom_id res chain seq x y z
N MET A 1 15.36 1.62 -9.48
CA MET A 1 14.41 0.72 -8.82
C MET A 1 14.70 0.83 -7.34
N THR A 2 13.78 1.33 -6.52
CA THR A 2 13.97 1.29 -5.06
C THR A 2 13.94 -0.18 -4.67
N SER A 3 15.00 -0.66 -4.04
CA SER A 3 15.05 -2.04 -3.57
C SER A 3 14.07 -2.21 -2.42
N PHE A 4 13.19 -3.21 -2.46
CA PHE A 4 12.32 -3.59 -1.35
C PHE A 4 13.08 -4.34 -0.24
N ALA A 5 14.42 -4.33 -0.27
CA ALA A 5 15.28 -5.25 0.50
C ALA A 5 15.11 -5.18 2.02
N ASN A 6 14.48 -4.14 2.57
CA ASN A 6 14.26 -4.03 4.00
C ASN A 6 12.76 -3.93 4.33
N LEU A 7 12.19 -5.04 4.79
CA LEU A 7 10.79 -5.11 5.24
C LEU A 7 10.50 -4.13 6.40
N ASN A 8 11.52 -3.75 7.18
CA ASN A 8 11.36 -2.83 8.32
C ASN A 8 10.97 -1.41 7.92
N ASP A 9 11.19 -1.02 6.66
CA ASP A 9 10.81 0.30 6.15
C ASP A 9 9.33 0.34 5.72
N TRP A 10 8.67 -0.82 5.76
CA TRP A 10 7.24 -0.97 5.49
C TRP A 10 6.44 -1.16 6.76
N ARG A 11 5.22 -0.60 6.77
CA ARG A 11 4.26 -0.77 7.86
C ARG A 11 2.89 -1.16 7.34
N VAL A 12 2.28 -2.15 8.00
CA VAL A 12 0.87 -2.50 7.83
C VAL A 12 0.02 -1.51 8.63
N VAL A 13 -1.05 -1.01 8.02
CA VAL A 13 -2.04 -0.14 8.67
C VAL A 13 -3.44 -0.61 8.31
N ASN A 14 -4.18 -1.05 9.33
CA ASN A 14 -5.57 -1.48 9.25
C ASN A 14 -6.50 -0.46 9.93
N ASP A 15 -7.80 -0.65 9.77
CA ASP A 15 -8.91 0.15 10.31
C ASP A 15 -9.14 0.07 11.82
N GLY A 16 -8.11 -0.18 12.64
CA GLY A 16 -8.28 -0.44 14.09
C GLY A 16 -8.83 0.72 14.94
N VAL A 17 -9.12 1.89 14.36
CA VAL A 17 -9.76 3.02 15.04
C VAL A 17 -11.27 2.92 14.87
N MET A 18 -12.05 3.27 15.91
CA MET A 18 -13.52 3.10 15.95
C MET A 18 -14.02 1.64 15.90
N GLY A 19 -13.15 0.66 16.20
CA GLY A 19 -13.54 -0.75 16.32
C GLY A 19 -13.48 -1.56 15.02
N GLY A 20 -12.80 -1.07 13.98
CA GLY A 20 -12.53 -1.89 12.80
C GLY A 20 -11.71 -3.14 13.14
N VAL A 21 -11.99 -4.23 12.42
CA VAL A 21 -11.43 -5.57 12.69
C VAL A 21 -10.71 -6.17 11.49
N SER A 22 -10.30 -5.34 10.52
CA SER A 22 -9.47 -5.80 9.40
C SER A 22 -8.10 -6.25 9.90
N ARG A 23 -7.58 -7.33 9.29
CA ARG A 23 -6.28 -7.92 9.64
C ARG A 23 -5.50 -8.17 8.38
N SER A 24 -4.22 -7.79 8.40
CA SER A 24 -3.34 -8.02 7.26
C SER A 24 -1.89 -8.13 7.71
N GLU A 25 -1.08 -8.69 6.83
CA GLU A 25 0.35 -8.91 7.00
C GLU A 25 1.10 -8.62 5.70
N LEU A 26 2.39 -8.34 5.83
CA LEU A 26 3.30 -8.08 4.74
C LEU A 26 4.54 -8.96 4.91
N GLU A 27 4.91 -9.67 3.86
CA GLU A 27 6.13 -10.46 3.81
C GLU A 27 6.92 -10.18 2.52
N LEU A 28 8.22 -10.46 2.55
CA LEU A 28 9.08 -10.44 1.36
C LEU A 28 9.20 -11.87 0.83
N ALA A 29 8.71 -12.11 -0.39
CA ALA A 29 8.83 -13.36 -1.12
C ALA A 29 9.88 -13.22 -2.23
N ASP A 30 10.58 -14.33 -2.52
CA ASP A 30 11.54 -14.48 -3.62
C ASP A 30 12.67 -13.42 -3.68
N GLY A 31 12.88 -12.67 -2.59
CA GLY A 31 13.94 -11.67 -2.44
C GLY A 31 13.63 -10.29 -3.02
N ASP A 32 12.57 -10.13 -3.82
CA ASP A 32 12.25 -8.87 -4.50
C ASP A 32 10.75 -8.51 -4.56
N THR A 33 9.88 -9.40 -4.08
CA THR A 33 8.43 -9.25 -4.22
C THR A 33 7.76 -9.12 -2.86
N LEU A 34 7.04 -8.02 -2.63
CA LEU A 34 6.24 -7.85 -1.42
C LEU A 34 4.87 -8.52 -1.58
N VAL A 35 4.54 -9.40 -0.64
CA VAL A 35 3.24 -10.06 -0.56
C VAL A 35 2.44 -9.44 0.58
N PHE A 36 1.44 -8.66 0.21
CA PHE A 36 0.46 -8.10 1.14
C PHE A 36 -0.81 -8.94 1.11
N ARG A 37 -1.21 -9.52 2.26
CA ARG A 37 -2.40 -10.36 2.36
C ARG A 37 -3.15 -10.18 3.66
N GLY A 38 -4.43 -10.52 3.66
CA GLY A 38 -5.28 -10.37 4.84
C GLY A 38 -6.77 -10.40 4.51
N VAL A 39 -7.57 -10.00 5.50
CA VAL A 39 -9.02 -9.88 5.41
C VAL A 39 -9.40 -8.44 5.76
N VAL A 40 -10.12 -7.79 4.83
CA VAL A 40 -10.81 -6.52 5.12
C VAL A 40 -12.21 -6.87 5.62
N SER A 41 -12.52 -6.50 6.85
CA SER A 41 -13.88 -6.59 7.38
C SER A 41 -14.62 -5.30 7.08
N LEU A 42 -15.90 -5.39 6.73
CA LEU A 42 -16.78 -4.23 6.60
C LEU A 42 -17.67 -4.05 7.84
N GLU A 43 -17.47 -4.88 8.85
CA GLU A 43 -18.11 -4.75 10.15
C GLU A 43 -17.69 -3.41 10.77
N ASN A 44 -18.66 -2.71 11.39
CA ASN A 44 -18.46 -1.38 11.99
C ASN A 44 -18.33 -0.22 10.99
N ASN A 45 -19.12 -0.27 9.91
CA ASN A 45 -19.38 0.83 8.96
C ASN A 45 -18.24 1.13 7.97
N GLY A 46 -17.45 0.11 7.63
CA GLY A 46 -16.42 0.19 6.60
C GLY A 46 -15.23 -0.70 6.93
N GLY A 47 -14.17 -0.54 6.15
CA GLY A 47 -12.89 -1.14 6.52
C GLY A 47 -11.80 -0.87 5.49
N PHE A 48 -10.56 -0.98 5.94
CA PHE A 48 -9.41 -0.87 5.07
C PHE A 48 -8.21 -1.64 5.63
N ALA A 49 -7.36 -2.06 4.70
CA ALA A 49 -6.02 -2.56 4.97
C ALA A 49 -5.07 -1.90 3.97
N SER A 50 -3.90 -1.48 4.44
CA SER A 50 -2.91 -0.80 3.61
C SER A 50 -1.49 -1.11 4.07
N VAL A 51 -0.54 -1.02 3.14
CA VAL A 51 0.89 -0.97 3.45
C VAL A 51 1.45 0.39 3.08
N ARG A 52 2.42 0.87 3.87
CA ARG A 52 3.04 2.17 3.67
C ARG A 52 4.54 2.05 3.80
N HIS A 53 5.26 2.78 2.97
CA HIS A 53 6.70 2.96 3.07
C HIS A 53 7.00 4.44 3.19
N ASP A 54 7.80 4.80 4.19
CA ASP A 54 8.27 6.17 4.33
C ASP A 54 9.48 6.34 3.41
N LEU A 55 9.25 6.97 2.27
CA LEU A 55 10.30 7.20 1.28
C LEU A 55 11.12 8.41 1.73
N GLU A 56 12.43 8.25 1.79
CA GLU A 56 13.33 9.41 1.78
C GLU A 56 13.03 10.25 0.52
N SER A 57 13.29 11.56 0.61
CA SER A 57 13.04 12.55 -0.45
C SER A 57 13.27 11.97 -1.86
N LEU A 58 12.18 11.56 -2.52
CA LEU A 58 12.25 11.14 -3.92
C LEU A 58 12.43 12.38 -4.79
N ALA A 59 13.53 12.45 -5.52
CA ALA A 59 13.72 13.43 -6.58
C ALA A 59 12.81 13.08 -7.79
N LEU A 60 11.50 13.25 -7.61
CA LEU A 60 10.48 12.97 -8.64
C LEU A 60 10.45 14.02 -9.75
N SER A 61 11.03 15.21 -9.52
CA SER A 61 10.98 16.33 -10.46
C SER A 61 11.57 16.05 -11.84
N ARG A 62 12.39 15.00 -11.99
CA ARG A 62 12.99 14.57 -13.25
C ARG A 62 12.50 13.18 -13.70
N LYS A 63 11.37 12.71 -13.19
CA LYS A 63 10.79 11.40 -13.52
C LYS A 63 9.45 11.59 -14.22
N ASP A 64 9.17 10.74 -15.20
CA ASP A 64 7.90 10.78 -15.95
C ASP A 64 6.71 10.30 -15.11
N GLY A 65 6.97 9.48 -14.09
CA GLY A 65 5.94 8.98 -13.20
C GLY A 65 6.40 7.85 -12.28
N ILE A 66 5.40 7.15 -11.73
CA ILE A 66 5.58 5.98 -10.86
C ILE A 66 5.02 4.77 -11.58
N MET A 67 5.79 3.70 -11.60
CA MET A 67 5.38 2.41 -12.14
C MET A 67 5.18 1.42 -11.00
N LEU A 68 4.02 0.77 -10.99
CA LEU A 68 3.71 -0.34 -10.10
C LEU A 68 3.47 -1.58 -10.95
N ARG A 69 4.03 -2.71 -10.54
CA ARG A 69 3.70 -4.04 -11.08
C ARG A 69 3.03 -4.82 -9.96
N VAL A 70 1.78 -5.23 -10.14
CA VAL A 70 0.94 -5.73 -9.03
C VAL A 70 0.14 -6.93 -9.50
N LYS A 71 0.32 -8.06 -8.81
CA LYS A 71 -0.59 -9.19 -8.93
C LYS A 71 -1.67 -9.11 -7.85
N GLY A 72 -2.93 -8.93 -8.26
CA GLY A 72 -4.03 -8.67 -7.34
C GLY A 72 -5.10 -9.76 -7.28
N ASP A 73 -6.11 -9.49 -6.47
CA ASP A 73 -7.22 -10.38 -6.16
C ASP A 73 -8.54 -9.98 -6.85
N GLY A 74 -8.48 -9.08 -7.83
CA GLY A 74 -9.64 -8.56 -8.56
C GLY A 74 -10.28 -7.32 -7.92
N LYS A 75 -9.73 -6.78 -6.82
CA LYS A 75 -10.24 -5.55 -6.20
C LYS A 75 -9.64 -4.30 -6.83
N ARG A 76 -10.37 -3.19 -6.69
CA ARG A 76 -9.86 -1.84 -6.94
C ARG A 76 -8.99 -1.42 -5.75
N CYS A 77 -7.78 -1.00 -6.04
CA CYS A 77 -6.81 -0.53 -5.06
C CYS A 77 -6.51 0.96 -5.28
N GLN A 78 -5.85 1.58 -4.30
CA GLN A 78 -5.46 2.98 -4.36
C GLN A 78 -3.97 3.14 -4.03
N LEU A 79 -3.22 3.79 -4.92
CA LEU A 79 -1.91 4.36 -4.62
C LEU A 79 -2.09 5.74 -4.00
N ARG A 80 -1.36 6.01 -2.92
CA ARG A 80 -1.34 7.34 -2.29
C ARG A 80 0.08 7.83 -2.06
N LEU A 81 0.35 9.05 -2.50
CA LEU A 81 1.62 9.75 -2.28
C LEU A 81 1.37 10.96 -1.40
N ARG A 82 1.98 10.96 -0.22
CA ARG A 82 1.87 12.09 0.71
C ARG A 82 2.98 13.09 0.46
N THR A 83 2.67 14.37 0.57
CA THR A 83 3.65 15.46 0.42
C THR A 83 4.41 15.75 1.71
N SER A 84 4.01 15.14 2.83
CA SER A 84 4.71 15.21 4.11
C SER A 84 4.50 13.92 4.91
N GLY A 85 5.32 13.72 5.95
CA GLY A 85 5.18 12.60 6.89
C GLY A 85 3.96 12.69 7.81
N ARG A 86 3.14 13.75 7.71
CA ARG A 86 1.96 13.92 8.56
C ARG A 86 0.77 13.08 8.07
N PHE A 87 0.06 12.45 9.01
CA PHE A 87 -1.10 11.61 8.70
C PHE A 87 -2.29 12.39 8.11
N ASP A 88 -2.40 13.67 8.42
CA ASP A 88 -3.41 14.62 7.94
C ASP A 88 -2.92 15.48 6.75
N GLY A 89 -1.68 15.26 6.28
CA GLY A 89 -1.11 15.99 5.16
C GLY A 89 -1.79 15.72 3.82
N MET A 90 -1.57 16.63 2.86
CA MET A 90 -2.06 16.46 1.49
C MET A 90 -1.51 15.20 0.84
N ALA A 91 -2.33 14.58 0.00
CA ALA A 91 -1.94 13.39 -0.72
C ALA A 91 -2.52 13.35 -2.14
N TYR A 92 -1.67 12.98 -3.09
CA TYR A 92 -2.10 12.58 -4.42
C TYR A 92 -2.61 11.13 -4.37
N LYS A 93 -3.69 10.85 -5.09
CA LYS A 93 -4.32 9.54 -5.14
C LYS A 93 -4.48 9.09 -6.58
N ALA A 94 -4.22 7.82 -6.83
CA ALA A 94 -4.50 7.17 -8.10
C ALA A 94 -5.13 5.80 -7.81
N ASP A 95 -6.33 5.56 -8.32
CA ASP A 95 -6.98 4.26 -8.22
C ASP A 95 -6.57 3.37 -9.40
N PHE A 96 -6.43 2.07 -9.15
CA PHE A 96 -6.14 1.07 -10.18
C PHE A 96 -6.94 -0.21 -9.93
N GLN A 97 -7.36 -0.86 -11.01
CA GLN A 97 -8.12 -2.11 -10.95
C GLN A 97 -7.16 -3.28 -11.14
N THR A 98 -7.23 -4.29 -10.27
CA THR A 98 -6.50 -5.54 -10.48
C THR A 98 -7.39 -6.58 -11.16
N VAL A 99 -6.76 -7.53 -11.86
CA VAL A 99 -7.44 -8.74 -12.35
C VAL A 99 -6.93 -9.91 -11.52
N GLN A 100 -7.84 -10.74 -11.03
CA GLN A 100 -7.50 -11.83 -10.11
C GLN A 100 -6.41 -12.73 -10.72
N GLY A 101 -5.28 -12.82 -10.02
CA GLY A 101 -4.17 -13.69 -10.41
C GLY A 101 -3.34 -13.21 -11.60
N GLN A 102 -3.56 -11.99 -12.11
CA GLN A 102 -2.77 -11.42 -13.22
C GLN A 102 -1.85 -10.31 -12.72
N TRP A 103 -0.67 -10.23 -13.34
CA TRP A 103 0.38 -9.21 -13.09
C TRP A 103 0.12 -7.89 -13.80
#